data_AF-A0A5R9CGV5-F1
#
_entry.id   AF-A0A5R9CGV5-F1
#
_cell.length_a   1.000
_cell.length_b   1.000
_cell.length_c   1.000
_cell.angle_alpha   90.00
_cell.angle_beta   90.00
_cell.angle_gamma   90.00
#
_symmetry.space_group_name_H-M   'P 1'
#
loop_
_entity.id
_entity.type
_entity.pdbx_description
1 polymer ?
#
loop_
_entity_poly.entity_id
_entity_poly.type
_entity_poly.pdbx_seq_one_letter_code
_entity_poly.pdbx_strand_id
1 'polypeptide(L)' 'MDLQDFVLLNETGRVIDVFGQTAKVQVSTLEGIFTINGKCRDGVLHVGDFVKVGLVIANNTYFVEKI' A
#
# COMPACT_ATOMS: atom_id res chain seq x y z
N MET A 1 -7.40 -5.53 -14.65
CA MET A 1 -7.42 -4.54 -13.55
C MET A 1 -8.69 -4.81 -12.80
N ASP A 2 -8.57 -5.30 -11.57
CA ASP A 2 -9.69 -5.70 -10.73
C ASP A 2 -10.37 -4.46 -10.12
N LEU A 3 -11.63 -4.54 -9.72
CA LEU A 3 -12.35 -3.43 -9.07
C LEU A 3 -11.59 -2.93 -7.83
N GLN A 4 -10.95 -3.86 -7.11
CA GLN A 4 -10.11 -3.56 -5.96
C GLN A 4 -8.94 -2.62 -6.30
N ASP A 5 -8.29 -2.81 -7.46
CA ASP A 5 -7.15 -1.98 -7.87
C ASP A 5 -7.56 -0.51 -8.03
N PHE A 6 -8.78 -0.27 -8.52
CA PHE A 6 -9.33 1.07 -8.69
C PHE A 6 -9.73 1.72 -7.36
N VAL A 7 -10.31 0.94 -6.45
CA VAL A 7 -10.73 1.42 -5.12
C VAL A 7 -9.52 1.83 -4.26
N LEU A 8 -8.38 1.18 -4.44
CA LEU A 8 -7.18 1.45 -3.65
C LEU A 8 -6.28 2.55 -4.21
N LEU A 9 -6.42 2.89 -5.50
CA LEU A 9 -5.54 3.84 -6.15
C LEU A 9 -5.69 5.25 -5.54
N ASN A 10 -4.56 5.85 -5.15
CA ASN A 10 -4.47 7.14 -4.45
C ASN A 10 -4.98 7.16 -3.00
N GLU A 11 -5.44 6.04 -2.45
CA GLU A 11 -5.83 5.96 -1.05
C GLU A 11 -4.62 6.04 -0.12
N THR A 12 -4.85 6.44 1.13
CA THR A 12 -3.81 6.47 2.15
C THR A 12 -3.89 5.22 3.01
N GLY A 13 -2.73 4.65 3.31
CA GLY A 13 -2.61 3.49 4.18
C GLY A 13 -1.57 3.69 5.27
N ARG A 14 -1.63 2.81 6.26
CA ARG A 14 -0.64 2.71 7.34
C ARG A 14 0.14 1.41 7.22
N VAL A 15 1.46 1.49 7.28
CA VAL A 15 2.32 0.31 7.31
C VAL A 15 2.13 -0.41 8.64
N ILE A 16 1.76 -1.69 8.59
CA ILE A 16 1.52 -2.54 9.76
C ILE A 16 2.60 -3.63 9.94
N ASP A 17 3.35 -3.95 8.88
CA ASP A 17 4.45 -4.91 8.92
C ASP A 17 5.45 -4.65 7.78
N VAL A 18 6.72 -5.07 7.92
CA VAL A 18 7.78 -4.86 6.93
C VAL A 18 8.62 -6.12 6.74
N PHE A 19 8.74 -6.57 5.50
CA PHE A 19 9.50 -7.75 5.06
C PHE A 19 10.50 -7.35 3.96
N GLY A 20 11.72 -6.99 4.36
CA GLY A 20 12.74 -6.54 3.43
C GLY A 20 12.34 -5.22 2.75
N GLN A 21 12.12 -5.25 1.44
CA GLN A 21 11.69 -4.07 0.66
C GLN A 21 10.17 -3.96 0.47
N THR A 22 9.41 -4.94 0.95
CA THR A 22 7.95 -4.96 0.84
C THR A 22 7.35 -4.77 2.23
N ALA A 23 6.21 -4.09 2.32
CA ALA A 23 5.49 -3.85 3.56
C ALA A 23 4.04 -4.31 3.46
N LYS A 24 3.45 -4.71 4.57
CA LYS A 24 1.99 -4.85 4.67
C LYS A 24 1.41 -3.49 5.01
N VAL A 25 0.46 -3.03 4.21
CA VAL A 25 -0.20 -1.73 4.37
C VAL A 25 -1.68 -1.96 4.58
N GLN A 26 -2.22 -1.40 5.67
CA GLN A 26 -3.64 -1.35 5.91
C GLN A 26 -4.21 -0.06 5.33
N VAL A 27 -5.17 -0.19 4.42
CA VAL A 27 -5.80 0.91 3.71
C VAL A 27 -7.27 0.95 4.11
N SER A 28 -7.74 2.10 4.60
CA SER A 28 -9.14 2.30 4.96
C SER A 28 -9.81 3.14 3.89
N THR A 29 -10.79 2.54 3.21
CA THR A 29 -11.56 3.16 2.13
C THR A 29 -13.03 3.22 2.52
N LEU A 30 -13.86 3.86 1.69
CA LEU A 30 -15.32 3.86 1.86
C LEU A 30 -15.94 2.47 1.75
N GLU A 31 -15.32 1.57 0.98
CA GLU A 31 -15.78 0.19 0.75
C GLU A 31 -15.32 -0.78 1.86
N GLY A 32 -14.40 -0.34 2.73
CA GLY A 32 -13.89 -1.15 3.83
C GLY A 32 -12.38 -1.04 4.04
N ILE A 33 -11.86 -1.95 4.86
CA ILE A 33 -10.44 -2.02 5.23
C ILE A 33 -9.77 -3.16 4.44
N PHE A 34 -8.72 -2.83 3.72
CA PHE A 34 -7.94 -3.76 2.91
C PHE A 34 -6.51 -3.86 3.43
N THR A 35 -5.91 -5.04 3.30
CA THR A 35 -4.48 -5.25 3.55
C THR A 35 -3.78 -5.58 2.24
N ILE A 36 -2.83 -4.75 1.85
CA ILE A 36 -2.08 -4.90 0.60
C ILE A 36 -0.59 -5.08 0.86
N ASN A 37 0.13 -5.54 -0.15
CA ASN A 37 1.59 -5.44 -0.15
C ASN A 37 1.98 -4.09 -0.78
N GLY A 38 2.77 -3.28 -0.09
CA GLY A 38 3.33 -2.03 -0.59
C GLY A 38 4.82 -2.18 -0.85
N LYS A 39 5.31 -1.64 -1.96
CA LYS A 39 6.74 -1.50 -2.24
C LYS A 39 7.07 -0.04 -2.49
N CYS A 40 7.98 0.52 -1.71
CA CYS A 40 8.46 1.88 -1.92
C CYS A 40 9.56 1.89 -2.99
N ARG A 41 9.54 2.88 -3.88
CA ARG A 41 10.56 3.03 -4.94
C ARG A 41 11.87 3.56 -4.36
N ASP A 42 11.78 4.62 -3.56
CA ASP A 42 12.93 5.43 -3.14
C ASP A 42 12.96 5.63 -1.62
N GLY A 43 12.82 4.55 -0.85
CA GLY A 43 12.88 4.65 0.61
C GLY A 43 12.69 3.34 1.36
N VAL A 44 13.02 3.38 2.64
CA VAL A 44 12.75 2.29 3.59
C VAL A 44 11.44 2.58 4.30
N LEU A 45 10.50 1.62 4.22
CA LEU A 45 9.25 1.67 4.95
C LEU A 45 9.46 1.15 6.37
N HIS A 46 8.83 1.81 7.34
CA HIS A 46 8.83 1.38 8.73
C HIS A 46 7.40 1.16 9.21
N VAL A 47 7.22 0.25 10.16
CA VAL A 47 5.92 0.05 10.81
C VAL A 47 5.46 1.36 11.44
N GLY A 48 4.23 1.76 11.15
CA GLY A 48 3.64 3.01 11.58
C GLY A 48 3.69 4.13 10.54
N ASP A 49 4.51 4.00 9.47
CA ASP A 49 4.56 4.99 8.39
C ASP A 49 3.19 5.12 7.68
N PHE A 50 2.84 6.34 7.31
CA PHE A 50 1.73 6.62 6.41
C PHE A 50 2.23 6.68 4.97
N VAL A 51 1.47 6.08 4.07
CA VAL A 51 1.83 5.99 2.65
C VAL A 51 0.62 6.24 1.76
N LYS A 52 0.86 6.81 0.58
CA LYS A 52 -0.09 6.88 -0.51
C LYS A 52 0.05 5.66 -1.41
N VAL A 53 -1.06 5.02 -1.74
CA VAL A 53 -1.09 3.86 -2.64
C VAL A 53 -1.08 4.33 -4.09
N GLY A 54 -0.14 3.79 -4.87
CA GLY A 54 0.01 4.03 -6.30
C GLY A 54 -0.46 2.84 -7.14
N LEU A 55 0.11 2.72 -8.33
CA LEU A 55 -0.25 1.67 -9.28
C LEU A 55 0.13 0.26 -8.78
N VAL A 56 -0.68 -0.73 -9.18
CA VAL A 56 -0.36 -2.14 -8.98
C VAL A 56 0.84 -2.55 -9.82
N ILE A 57 1.74 -3.34 -9.24
CA ILE A 57 2.94 -3.90 -9.87
C ILE A 57 2.60 -5.31 -10.39
N ALA A 58 2.32 -6.23 -9.45
CA ALA A 58 1.97 -7.63 -9.68
C ALA A 58 1.53 -8.28 -8.35
N ASN A 59 0.74 -9.37 -8.40
CA ASN A 59 0.38 -10.19 -7.23
C ASN A 59 -0.12 -9.36 -6.02
N ASN A 60 -1.03 -8.40 -6.23
CA ASN A 60 -1.56 -7.49 -5.19
C ASN A 60 -0.48 -6.70 -4.44
N THR A 61 0.65 -6.44 -5.10
CA THR A 61 1.69 -5.53 -4.64
C THR A 61 1.58 -4.21 -5.37
N TYR A 62 1.52 -3.13 -4.61
CA TYR A 62 1.32 -1.77 -5.10
C TYR A 62 2.58 -0.96 -4.86
N PHE A 63 2.86 0.00 -5.74
CA PHE A 63 3.77 1.07 -5.37
C PHE A 63 3.15 1.87 -4.24
N VAL A 64 3.98 2.24 -3.26
CA VAL A 64 3.57 3.14 -2.19
C VAL A 64 4.60 4.24 -1.99
N GLU A 65 4.14 5.43 -1.68
CA GLU A 65 4.98 6.60 -1.43
C GLU A 65 4.75 7.10 -0.02
N LYS A 66 5.81 7.32 0.74
CA LYS A 66 5.70 7.84 2.11
C LYS A 66 5.20 9.29 2.10
N ILE A 67 4.30 9.62 3.02
CA ILE A 67 3.75 10.97 3.23
C ILE A 67 4.41 11.60 4.46
#